data_AF-A0A1W1BB36-F1
#
_entry.id   AF-A0A1W1BB36-F1
#
_cell.length_a   1.000
_cell.length_b   1.000
_cell.length_c   1.000
_cell.angle_alpha   90.00
_cell.angle_beta   90.00
_cell.angle_gamma   90.00
#
_symmetry.space_group_name_H-M   'P 1'
#
loop_
_entity.id
_entity.type
_entity.pdbx_description
1 polymer ?
#
loop_
_entity_poly.entity_id
_entity_poly.type
_entity_poly.pdbx_seq_one_letter_code
_entity_poly.pdbx_strand_id
1 'polypeptide(L)'
;MRNWDEVYVNQKVILKTLQGIDEIFLAGGTAVQCYLLDKKYRESEDLDFFVAYEMSSKESSKLARTVIKTLTQNSRLHDIRHKRTEDGTHRIFCGVEGTSEIVKIELLNFTTDRFGDLDFMVHDDFPRIENAYNLLLYKLKALCDRTDTIKDLFDIYFLFKILKPINLKQMLLDLEFKFLETTGYVYNSENIVNALNITRRWDIVLTEDKSLHYAMKEAIISFQNDFATQLLLTPKELDFSYERYIHRQMEANSCERVEDYLSFFEENIFLEMEIREN
;
A
#
# COMPACT_ATOMS: atom_id res chain seq x y z
N MET A 1 11.64 -14.17 -14.91
CA MET A 1 10.73 -13.01 -14.81
C MET A 1 9.44 -13.55 -14.22
N ARG A 2 8.86 -12.94 -13.18
CA ARG A 2 7.60 -13.41 -12.59
C ARG A 2 6.48 -13.33 -13.63
N ASN A 3 5.58 -14.31 -13.64
CA ASN A 3 4.33 -14.21 -14.39
C ASN A 3 3.30 -13.48 -13.53
N TRP A 4 3.17 -12.17 -13.71
CA TRP A 4 2.29 -11.33 -12.90
C TRP A 4 0.83 -11.73 -13.00
N ASP A 5 0.34 -12.12 -14.18
CA ASP A 5 -1.04 -12.57 -14.36
C ASP A 5 -1.33 -13.81 -13.49
N GLU A 6 -0.41 -14.77 -13.46
CA GLU A 6 -0.51 -15.93 -12.56
C GLU A 6 -0.48 -15.52 -11.08
N VAL A 7 0.41 -14.60 -10.69
CA VAL A 7 0.45 -14.08 -9.30
C VAL A 7 -0.92 -13.55 -8.88
N TYR A 8 -1.57 -12.72 -9.70
CA TYR A 8 -2.86 -12.13 -9.34
C TYR A 8 -4.03 -13.12 -9.37
N VAL A 9 -4.04 -14.04 -10.34
CA VAL A 9 -5.00 -15.15 -10.33
C VAL A 9 -4.86 -15.97 -9.05
N ASN A 10 -3.62 -16.25 -8.63
CA ASN A 10 -3.34 -17.04 -7.45
C ASN A 10 -3.75 -16.32 -6.16
N GLN A 11 -3.43 -15.03 -6.05
CA GLN A 11 -3.85 -14.19 -4.93
C GLN A 11 -5.38 -14.19 -4.78
N LYS A 12 -6.13 -14.05 -5.88
CA LYS A 12 -7.61 -14.09 -5.86
C LYS A 12 -8.16 -15.44 -5.37
N VAL A 13 -7.58 -16.56 -5.81
CA VAL A 13 -7.99 -17.89 -5.34
C VAL A 13 -7.74 -18.03 -3.84
N ILE A 14 -6.57 -17.58 -3.36
CA ILE A 14 -6.22 -17.61 -1.94
C ILE A 14 -7.17 -16.73 -1.12
N LEU A 15 -7.42 -15.50 -1.55
CA LEU A 15 -8.31 -14.56 -0.86
C LEU A 15 -9.72 -15.13 -0.72
N LYS A 16 -10.31 -15.64 -1.81
CA LYS A 16 -11.64 -16.29 -1.76
C LYS A 16 -11.68 -17.53 -0.87
N THR A 17 -10.56 -18.24 -0.73
CA THR A 17 -10.44 -19.38 0.17
C THR A 17 -10.45 -18.95 1.63
N LEU A 18 -9.83 -17.80 1.94
CA LEU A 18 -9.66 -17.29 3.29
C LEU A 18 -10.80 -16.36 3.75
N GLN A 19 -11.75 -16.00 2.88
CA GLN A 19 -12.80 -15.01 3.16
C GLN A 19 -13.65 -15.28 4.42
N GLY A 20 -13.71 -16.53 4.88
CA GLY A 20 -14.48 -16.92 6.08
C GLY A 20 -13.70 -16.86 7.40
N ILE A 21 -12.47 -16.32 7.41
CA ILE A 21 -11.65 -16.17 8.63
C ILE A 21 -11.78 -14.72 9.12
N ASP A 22 -12.62 -14.51 10.14
CA ASP A 22 -12.91 -13.19 10.71
C ASP A 22 -11.78 -12.63 11.60
N GLU A 23 -10.72 -13.37 11.86
CA GLU A 23 -9.60 -12.85 12.65
C GLU A 23 -8.63 -12.00 11.83
N ILE A 24 -8.65 -12.16 10.50
CA ILE A 24 -7.69 -11.52 9.60
C ILE A 24 -8.33 -10.45 8.73
N PHE A 25 -7.52 -9.49 8.30
CA PHE A 25 -7.88 -8.54 7.25
C PHE A 25 -6.67 -8.29 6.34
N LEU A 26 -6.94 -8.02 5.06
CA LEU A 26 -5.92 -7.77 4.06
C LEU A 26 -5.39 -6.33 4.17
N ALA A 27 -4.08 -6.18 4.23
CA ALA A 27 -3.40 -4.89 4.22
C ALA A 27 -2.16 -4.94 3.30
N GLY A 28 -1.19 -4.06 3.55
CA GLY A 28 0.07 -4.03 2.83
C GLY A 28 -0.05 -3.53 1.38
N GLY A 29 0.93 -3.89 0.56
CA GLY A 29 1.03 -3.40 -0.81
C GLY A 29 -0.11 -3.86 -1.72
N THR A 30 -0.56 -5.10 -1.53
CA THR A 30 -1.60 -5.71 -2.38
C THR A 30 -2.98 -5.13 -2.08
N ALA A 31 -3.30 -4.80 -0.83
CA ALA A 31 -4.51 -4.05 -0.49
C ALA A 31 -4.56 -2.69 -1.21
N VAL A 32 -3.47 -1.92 -1.16
CA VAL A 32 -3.39 -0.60 -1.84
C VAL A 32 -3.56 -0.79 -3.35
N GLN A 33 -2.68 -1.58 -3.96
CA GLN A 33 -2.51 -1.61 -5.41
C GLN A 33 -3.63 -2.35 -6.15
N CYS A 34 -4.30 -3.32 -5.52
CA CYS A 34 -5.32 -4.13 -6.18
C CYS A 34 -6.76 -3.82 -5.77
N TYR A 35 -6.98 -3.11 -4.65
CA TYR A 35 -8.32 -2.97 -4.08
C TYR A 35 -8.70 -1.55 -3.66
N LEU A 36 -7.76 -0.64 -3.43
CA LEU A 36 -8.07 0.74 -3.09
C LEU A 36 -7.93 1.71 -4.25
N LEU A 37 -6.97 1.47 -5.15
CA LEU A 37 -6.75 2.30 -6.32
C LEU A 37 -7.65 1.86 -7.48
N ASP A 38 -8.00 2.82 -8.33
CA ASP A 38 -8.76 2.61 -9.57
C ASP A 38 -8.04 1.71 -10.56
N LYS A 39 -6.70 1.80 -10.58
CA LYS A 39 -5.80 0.91 -11.28
C LYS A 39 -4.55 0.62 -10.46
N LYS A 40 -3.89 -0.47 -10.82
CA LYS A 40 -2.62 -0.90 -10.24
C LYS A 40 -1.48 -0.11 -10.88
N TYR A 41 -0.61 0.51 -10.08
CA TYR A 41 0.53 1.30 -10.58
C TYR A 41 1.88 0.60 -10.39
N ARG A 42 1.98 -0.31 -9.42
CA ARG A 42 3.13 -1.20 -9.26
C ARG A 42 2.69 -2.62 -8.93
N GLU A 43 3.54 -3.56 -9.29
CA GLU A 43 3.35 -4.96 -8.97
C GLU A 43 3.53 -5.21 -7.46
N SER A 44 2.78 -6.19 -6.94
CA SER A 44 2.74 -6.57 -5.53
C SER A 44 2.48 -8.07 -5.41
N GLU A 45 3.46 -8.79 -4.87
CA GLU A 45 3.52 -10.25 -4.89
C GLU A 45 2.99 -10.94 -3.64
N ASP A 46 3.04 -10.25 -2.49
CA ASP A 46 2.74 -10.82 -1.18
C ASP A 46 1.30 -10.51 -0.74
N LEU A 47 0.71 -11.38 0.07
CA LEU A 47 -0.54 -11.13 0.80
C LEU A 47 -0.23 -10.90 2.28
N ASP A 48 -0.33 -9.65 2.72
CA ASP A 48 -0.11 -9.26 4.11
C ASP A 48 -1.44 -9.25 4.86
N PHE A 49 -1.62 -10.18 5.79
CA PHE A 49 -2.78 -10.21 6.68
C PHE A 49 -2.41 -9.75 8.08
N PHE A 50 -3.20 -8.82 8.60
CA PHE A 50 -3.10 -8.32 9.95
C PHE A 50 -4.26 -8.87 10.79
N VAL A 51 -4.13 -8.75 12.11
CA VAL A 51 -5.14 -9.17 13.09
C VAL A 51 -5.69 -7.96 13.83
N ALA A 52 -6.96 -8.04 14.23
CA ALA A 52 -7.66 -6.93 14.88
C ALA A 52 -7.17 -6.62 16.31
N TYR A 53 -6.43 -7.53 16.95
CA TYR A 53 -5.91 -7.37 18.29
C TYR A 53 -4.61 -8.15 18.47
N GLU A 54 -3.80 -7.79 19.47
CA GLU A 54 -2.53 -8.48 19.73
C GLU A 54 -2.83 -9.90 20.19
N MET A 55 -2.34 -10.89 19.44
CA MET A 55 -2.49 -12.27 19.82
C MET A 55 -1.29 -12.71 20.66
N SER A 56 -1.53 -13.54 21.67
CA SER A 56 -0.45 -14.29 22.29
C SER A 56 0.21 -15.24 21.27
N SER A 57 1.45 -15.66 21.54
CA SER A 57 2.17 -16.65 20.72
C SER A 57 1.34 -17.93 20.45
N LYS A 58 0.50 -18.34 21.41
CA LYS A 58 -0.41 -19.49 21.30
C LYS A 58 -1.59 -19.20 20.36
N GLU A 59 -2.21 -18.04 20.47
CA GLU A 59 -3.32 -17.60 19.61
C GLU A 59 -2.86 -17.40 18.18
N SER A 60 -1.75 -16.70 17.96
CA SER A 60 -1.14 -16.53 16.64
C SER A 60 -0.81 -17.88 15.99
N SER A 61 -0.23 -18.82 16.74
CA SER A 61 0.02 -20.18 16.25
C SER A 61 -1.27 -20.95 15.93
N LYS A 62 -2.36 -20.73 16.68
CA LYS A 62 -3.66 -21.34 16.42
C LYS A 62 -4.27 -20.78 15.14
N LEU A 63 -4.24 -19.46 14.96
CA LEU A 63 -4.70 -18.79 13.74
C LEU A 63 -3.94 -19.30 12.52
N ALA A 64 -2.61 -19.38 12.58
CA ALA A 64 -1.81 -19.91 11.47
C ALA A 64 -2.21 -21.34 11.09
N ARG A 65 -2.51 -22.21 12.07
CA ARG A 65 -3.02 -23.57 11.80
C ARG A 65 -4.41 -23.55 11.17
N THR A 66 -5.29 -22.64 11.59
CA THR A 66 -6.60 -22.43 10.97
C THR A 66 -6.43 -22.04 9.50
N VAL A 67 -5.61 -21.02 9.21
CA VAL A 67 -5.31 -20.57 7.84
C VAL A 67 -4.78 -21.72 6.99
N ILE A 68 -3.76 -22.46 7.46
CA ILE A 68 -3.20 -23.62 6.75
C ILE A 68 -4.28 -24.68 6.48
N LYS A 69 -5.09 -25.02 7.49
CA LYS A 69 -6.16 -26.00 7.34
C LYS A 69 -7.17 -25.56 6.28
N THR A 70 -7.59 -24.30 6.29
CA THR A 70 -8.52 -23.74 5.31
C THR A 70 -7.93 -23.78 3.90
N LEU A 71 -6.65 -23.44 3.73
CA LEU A 71 -5.97 -23.54 2.43
C LEU A 71 -5.91 -24.98 1.93
N THR A 72 -5.57 -25.95 2.79
CA THR A 72 -5.48 -27.38 2.43
C THR A 72 -6.83 -27.98 2.02
N GLN A 73 -7.95 -27.39 2.42
CA GLN A 73 -9.29 -27.84 2.01
C GLN A 73 -9.65 -27.44 0.58
N ASN A 74 -8.97 -26.45 -0.01
CA ASN A 74 -9.19 -26.08 -1.40
C ASN A 74 -8.32 -26.95 -2.33
N SER A 75 -8.95 -27.81 -3.12
CA SER A 75 -8.26 -28.76 -4.00
C SER A 75 -7.41 -28.10 -5.10
N ARG A 76 -7.64 -26.81 -5.39
CA ARG A 76 -6.83 -26.04 -6.36
C ARG A 76 -5.52 -25.56 -5.76
N LEU A 77 -5.36 -25.59 -4.45
CA LEU A 77 -4.18 -25.09 -3.75
C LEU A 77 -3.22 -26.24 -3.44
N HIS A 78 -1.94 -26.02 -3.70
CA HIS A 78 -0.88 -27.02 -3.49
C HIS A 78 0.40 -26.37 -2.93
N ASP A 79 1.42 -27.19 -2.68
CA ASP A 79 2.74 -26.75 -2.17
C ASP A 79 2.69 -25.85 -0.92
N ILE A 80 1.72 -26.13 -0.03
CA ILE A 80 1.51 -25.37 1.19
C ILE A 80 2.67 -25.61 2.16
N ARG A 81 3.50 -24.58 2.33
CA ARG A 81 4.67 -24.60 3.24
C ARG A 81 4.53 -23.50 4.28
N HIS A 82 4.96 -23.76 5.50
CA HIS A 82 4.88 -22.80 6.60
C HIS A 82 6.24 -22.62 7.26
N LYS A 83 6.58 -21.35 7.56
CA LYS A 83 7.72 -20.95 8.38
C LYS A 83 7.27 -19.88 9.37
N ARG A 84 7.64 -20.06 10.65
CA ARG A 84 7.57 -18.99 11.65
C ARG A 84 8.92 -18.27 11.70
N THR A 85 8.90 -16.94 11.73
CA THR A 85 10.09 -16.09 11.84
C THR A 85 10.35 -15.70 13.29
N GLU A 86 11.55 -15.15 13.55
CA GLU A 86 12.01 -14.79 14.90
C GLU A 86 11.18 -13.66 15.52
N ASP A 87 10.69 -12.74 14.70
CA ASP A 87 9.76 -11.67 15.06
C ASP A 87 8.33 -12.18 15.35
N GLY A 88 8.09 -13.48 15.27
CA GLY A 88 6.80 -14.10 15.54
C GLY A 88 5.83 -14.12 14.35
N THR A 89 6.19 -13.54 13.20
CA THR A 89 5.38 -13.58 11.98
C THR A 89 5.26 -15.00 11.43
N HIS A 90 4.08 -15.35 10.89
CA HIS A 90 3.87 -16.62 10.22
C HIS A 90 3.84 -16.42 8.71
N ARG A 91 4.81 -17.01 8.00
CA ARG A 91 4.89 -17.00 6.53
C ARG A 91 4.41 -18.32 5.98
N ILE A 92 3.37 -18.27 5.14
CA ILE A 92 2.78 -19.43 4.46
C ILE A 92 3.00 -19.23 2.96
N PHE A 93 3.44 -20.26 2.26
CA PHE A 93 3.64 -20.24 0.82
C PHE A 93 2.65 -21.20 0.18
N CYS A 94 2.01 -20.80 -0.90
CA CYS A 94 0.98 -21.60 -1.56
C CYS A 94 1.07 -21.44 -3.08
N GLY A 95 1.05 -22.56 -3.80
CA GLY A 95 0.87 -22.62 -5.25
C GLY A 95 -0.58 -22.91 -5.63
N VAL A 96 -0.93 -22.65 -6.88
CA VAL A 96 -2.27 -22.93 -7.43
C VAL A 96 -2.14 -23.83 -8.66
N GLU A 97 -3.04 -24.80 -8.78
CA GLU A 97 -3.08 -25.73 -9.90
C GLU A 97 -3.16 -24.99 -11.23
N GLY A 98 -2.37 -25.45 -12.21
CA GLY A 98 -2.28 -24.83 -13.53
C GLY A 98 -1.43 -23.57 -13.60
N THR A 99 -0.76 -23.19 -12.51
CA THR A 99 0.18 -22.05 -12.47
C THR A 99 1.53 -22.48 -11.91
N SER A 100 2.55 -21.68 -12.20
CA SER A 100 3.93 -21.87 -11.77
C SER A 100 4.34 -20.97 -10.59
N GLU A 101 3.58 -19.89 -10.37
CA GLU A 101 3.88 -18.89 -9.34
C GLU A 101 3.44 -19.35 -7.93
N ILE A 102 4.28 -19.03 -6.95
CA ILE A 102 4.01 -19.27 -5.52
C ILE A 102 3.74 -17.93 -4.86
N VAL A 103 2.59 -17.82 -4.19
CA VAL A 103 2.22 -16.64 -3.41
C VAL A 103 2.64 -16.83 -1.96
N LYS A 104 3.26 -15.79 -1.39
CA LYS A 104 3.57 -15.73 0.04
C LYS A 104 2.46 -14.99 0.76
N ILE A 105 1.99 -15.59 1.85
CA ILE A 105 1.01 -15.07 2.79
C ILE A 105 1.76 -14.78 4.09
N GLU A 106 1.70 -13.55 4.58
CA GLU A 106 2.26 -13.17 5.88
C GLU A 106 1.12 -12.91 6.86
N LEU A 107 1.13 -13.59 8.02
CA LEU A 107 0.24 -13.29 9.13
C LEU A 107 1.02 -12.48 10.16
N LEU A 108 0.76 -11.17 10.17
CA LEU A 108 1.41 -10.21 11.04
C LEU A 108 0.62 -10.07 12.34
N ASN A 109 1.26 -10.43 13.45
CA ASN A 109 0.67 -10.31 14.78
C ASN A 109 0.99 -8.95 15.38
N PHE A 110 0.35 -7.92 14.83
CA PHE A 110 0.58 -6.55 15.23
C PHE A 110 -0.77 -5.90 15.54
N THR A 111 -0.88 -5.18 16.66
CA THR A 111 -2.11 -4.50 17.09
C THR A 111 -2.49 -3.40 16.13
N THR A 112 -3.77 -3.36 15.78
CA THR A 112 -4.26 -2.41 14.79
C THR A 112 -5.55 -1.78 15.25
N ASP A 113 -5.46 -0.96 16.30
CA ASP A 113 -6.53 0.00 16.56
C ASP A 113 -6.76 0.80 15.29
N ARG A 114 -8.00 0.82 14.81
CA ARG A 114 -8.37 1.52 13.58
C ARG A 114 -8.78 2.93 13.96
N PHE A 115 -8.31 3.91 13.19
CA PHE A 115 -8.56 5.33 13.43
C PHE A 115 -9.30 5.96 12.26
N GLY A 116 -10.02 7.04 12.53
CA GLY A 116 -10.85 7.71 11.53
C GLY A 116 -12.02 6.81 11.10
N ASP A 117 -11.96 6.34 9.85
CA ASP A 117 -12.89 5.34 9.35
C ASP A 117 -12.60 3.97 9.98
N LEU A 118 -13.61 3.38 10.62
CA LEU A 118 -13.54 2.11 11.32
C LEU A 118 -14.09 0.94 10.49
N ASP A 119 -14.56 1.18 9.27
CA ASP A 119 -15.15 0.14 8.42
C ASP A 119 -14.11 -0.41 7.43
N PHE A 120 -14.12 -1.73 7.25
CA PHE A 120 -13.29 -2.35 6.22
C PHE A 120 -13.89 -2.06 4.84
N MET A 121 -13.02 -1.96 3.84
CA MET A 121 -13.43 -2.01 2.46
C MET A 121 -13.86 -3.45 2.13
N VAL A 122 -15.09 -3.58 1.65
CA VAL A 122 -15.69 -4.87 1.28
C VAL A 122 -15.52 -5.09 -0.21
N HIS A 123 -15.00 -6.25 -0.60
CA HIS A 123 -14.83 -6.65 -2.00
C HIS A 123 -15.20 -8.12 -2.20
N ASP A 124 -15.65 -8.49 -3.40
CA ASP A 124 -16.10 -9.86 -3.73
C ASP A 124 -15.00 -10.92 -3.59
N ASP A 125 -13.74 -10.51 -3.74
CA ASP A 125 -12.58 -11.40 -3.54
C ASP A 125 -12.25 -11.60 -2.05
N PHE A 126 -12.47 -10.58 -1.22
CA PHE A 126 -12.21 -10.62 0.22
C PHE A 126 -12.96 -9.48 0.94
N PRO A 127 -13.77 -9.76 1.97
CA PRO A 127 -14.66 -8.76 2.55
C PRO A 127 -13.99 -7.80 3.54
N ARG A 128 -12.73 -8.07 3.94
CA ARG A 128 -12.04 -7.33 5.00
C ARG A 128 -10.73 -6.77 4.50
N ILE A 129 -10.81 -5.72 3.71
CA ILE A 129 -9.65 -5.00 3.20
C ILE A 129 -9.50 -3.72 4.01
N GLU A 130 -8.30 -3.41 4.46
CA GLU A 130 -8.07 -2.19 5.22
C GLU A 130 -8.40 -0.94 4.39
N ASN A 131 -8.95 0.09 5.03
CA ASN A 131 -9.26 1.35 4.35
C ASN A 131 -8.01 2.21 4.08
N ALA A 132 -8.15 3.18 3.17
CA ALA A 132 -7.05 4.01 2.71
C ALA A 132 -6.34 4.78 3.84
N TYR A 133 -7.10 5.27 4.83
CA TYR A 133 -6.52 6.05 5.92
C TYR A 133 -5.66 5.20 6.85
N ASN A 134 -6.16 4.04 7.28
CA ASN A 134 -5.37 3.15 8.12
C ASN A 134 -4.17 2.54 7.37
N LEU A 135 -4.30 2.29 6.06
CA LEU A 135 -3.16 1.93 5.22
C LEU A 135 -2.11 3.04 5.14
N LEU A 136 -2.52 4.31 5.05
CA LEU A 136 -1.59 5.43 5.09
C LEU A 136 -0.78 5.42 6.40
N LEU A 137 -1.42 5.16 7.55
CA LEU A 137 -0.73 5.06 8.84
C LEU A 137 0.30 3.91 8.84
N TYR A 138 -0.05 2.71 8.37
CA TYR A 138 0.91 1.60 8.25
C TYR A 138 2.09 1.95 7.35
N LYS A 139 1.83 2.66 6.25
CA LYS A 139 2.86 3.05 5.29
C LYS A 139 3.77 4.13 5.83
N LEU A 140 3.25 5.11 6.57
CA LEU A 140 4.05 6.12 7.26
C LEU A 140 4.95 5.48 8.32
N LYS A 141 4.42 4.53 9.10
CA LYS A 141 5.23 3.74 10.04
C LYS A 141 6.36 3.00 9.32
N ALA A 142 6.03 2.25 8.26
CA ALA A 142 7.00 1.48 7.49
C ALA A 142 8.04 2.37 6.79
N LEU A 143 7.65 3.56 6.33
CA LEU A 143 8.55 4.56 5.76
C LEU A 143 9.61 5.03 6.78
N CYS A 144 9.22 5.21 8.04
CA CYS A 144 10.12 5.57 9.13
C CYS A 144 11.03 4.40 9.57
N ASP A 145 10.50 3.19 9.58
CA ASP A 145 11.23 2.01 10.05
C ASP A 145 12.19 1.44 9.00
N ARG A 146 11.90 1.65 7.70
CA ARG A 146 12.65 1.07 6.57
C ARG A 146 13.34 2.14 5.73
N THR A 147 14.61 1.89 5.44
CA THR A 147 15.46 2.81 4.69
C THR A 147 15.85 2.29 3.31
N ASP A 148 15.51 1.04 2.98
CA ASP A 148 16.04 0.33 1.82
C ASP A 148 15.14 0.39 0.57
N THR A 149 13.82 0.45 0.72
CA THR A 149 12.84 0.29 -0.38
C THR A 149 11.98 1.54 -0.61
N ILE A 150 11.66 1.85 -1.86
CA ILE A 150 10.76 2.95 -2.26
C ILE A 150 9.27 2.63 -2.06
N LYS A 151 8.91 1.36 -1.84
CA LYS A 151 7.53 0.86 -1.91
C LYS A 151 6.54 1.63 -1.04
N ASP A 152 6.92 1.99 0.19
CA ASP A 152 6.01 2.70 1.09
C ASP A 152 5.80 4.15 0.67
N LEU A 153 6.86 4.85 0.26
CA LEU A 153 6.74 6.21 -0.27
C LEU A 153 5.87 6.24 -1.53
N PHE A 154 6.05 5.25 -2.40
CA PHE A 154 5.22 5.09 -3.60
C PHE A 154 3.74 4.88 -3.25
N ASP A 155 3.43 3.99 -2.31
CA ASP A 155 2.04 3.75 -1.90
C ASP A 155 1.45 4.97 -1.17
N ILE A 156 2.24 5.67 -0.34
CA ILE A 156 1.81 6.91 0.34
C ILE A 156 1.37 7.96 -0.67
N TYR A 157 2.14 8.16 -1.74
CA TYR A 157 1.78 9.09 -2.82
C TYR A 157 0.39 8.81 -3.39
N PHE A 158 0.10 7.55 -3.73
CA PHE A 158 -1.19 7.17 -4.30
C PHE A 158 -2.34 7.17 -3.28
N LEU A 159 -2.08 6.81 -2.03
CA LEU A 159 -3.08 6.90 -0.96
C LEU A 159 -3.50 8.35 -0.74
N PHE A 160 -2.55 9.29 -0.73
CA PHE A 160 -2.85 10.72 -0.63
C PHE A 160 -3.72 11.24 -1.78
N LYS A 161 -3.60 10.68 -2.99
CA LYS A 161 -4.42 11.10 -4.14
C LYS A 161 -5.90 10.77 -3.98
N ILE A 162 -6.23 9.67 -3.28
CA ILE A 162 -7.61 9.20 -3.09
C ILE A 162 -8.22 9.64 -1.75
N LEU A 163 -7.38 10.08 -0.80
CA LEU A 163 -7.83 10.56 0.51
C LEU A 163 -8.30 12.02 0.43
N LYS A 164 -9.31 12.33 1.24
CA LYS A 164 -9.71 13.71 1.53
C LYS A 164 -8.59 14.43 2.30
N PRO A 165 -8.61 15.79 2.33
CA PRO A 165 -7.70 16.56 3.18
C PRO A 165 -7.62 16.00 4.60
N ILE A 166 -6.39 15.77 5.07
CA ILE A 166 -6.12 15.13 6.36
C ILE A 166 -5.67 16.19 7.35
N ASN A 167 -6.28 16.22 8.54
CA ASN A 167 -5.77 17.05 9.62
C ASN A 167 -4.41 16.53 10.11
N LEU A 168 -3.35 17.32 9.95
CA LEU A 168 -1.98 16.89 10.27
C LEU A 168 -1.84 16.47 11.74
N LYS A 169 -2.37 17.28 12.66
CA LYS A 169 -2.28 16.99 14.10
C LYS A 169 -2.99 15.68 14.44
N GLN A 170 -4.17 15.44 13.87
CA GLN A 170 -4.90 14.20 14.10
C GLN A 170 -4.16 13.00 13.51
N MET A 171 -3.62 13.11 12.29
CA MET A 171 -2.84 12.04 11.67
C MET A 171 -1.63 11.63 12.52
N LEU A 172 -0.89 12.60 13.07
CA LEU A 172 0.25 12.32 13.94
C LEU A 172 -0.19 11.66 15.26
N LEU A 173 -1.30 12.12 15.86
CA LEU A 173 -1.87 11.49 17.06
C LEU A 173 -2.34 10.06 16.79
N ASP A 174 -3.03 9.82 15.68
CA ASP A 174 -3.48 8.48 15.30
C ASP A 174 -2.28 7.56 15.05
N LEU A 175 -1.25 8.06 14.38
CA LEU A 175 -0.01 7.32 14.13
C LEU A 175 0.71 6.97 15.44
N GLU A 176 0.76 7.91 16.38
CA GLU A 176 1.31 7.70 17.71
C GLU A 176 0.47 6.68 18.50
N PHE A 177 -0.84 6.87 18.64
CA PHE A 177 -1.70 5.94 19.39
C PHE A 177 -1.68 4.53 18.82
N LYS A 178 -1.65 4.40 17.48
CA LYS A 178 -1.63 3.09 16.82
C LYS A 178 -0.35 2.30 17.07
N PHE A 179 0.78 2.97 17.29
CA PHE A 179 2.09 2.31 17.26
C PHE A 179 2.96 2.52 18.49
N LEU A 180 2.74 3.55 19.31
CA LEU A 180 3.60 3.90 20.44
C LEU A 180 3.77 2.75 21.44
N GLU A 181 2.67 2.07 21.80
CA GLU A 181 2.75 0.94 22.75
C GLU A 181 3.56 -0.23 22.19
N THR A 182 3.42 -0.48 20.89
CA THR A 182 4.06 -1.62 20.21
C THR A 182 5.53 -1.37 19.81
N THR A 183 5.88 -0.14 19.42
CA THR A 183 7.22 0.19 18.89
C THR A 183 8.07 0.99 19.86
N GLY A 184 7.45 1.66 20.84
CA GLY A 184 8.11 2.65 21.69
C GLY A 184 8.55 3.91 20.93
N TYR A 185 8.13 4.08 19.68
CA TYR A 185 8.56 5.18 18.81
C TYR A 185 7.48 6.25 18.70
N VAL A 186 7.88 7.51 18.88
CA VAL A 186 7.02 8.67 18.70
C VAL A 186 7.11 9.13 17.24
N TYR A 187 5.99 9.15 16.53
CA TYR A 187 5.96 9.60 15.14
C TYR A 187 5.54 11.07 15.08
N ASN A 188 6.51 11.97 14.92
CA ASN A 188 6.28 13.41 14.75
C ASN A 188 6.73 13.88 13.34
N SER A 189 6.45 15.15 13.01
CA SER A 189 6.83 15.72 11.70
C SER A 189 8.32 15.60 11.40
N GLU A 190 9.19 15.83 12.38
CA GLU A 190 10.65 15.77 12.19
C GLU A 190 11.10 14.35 11.84
N ASN A 191 10.57 13.33 12.52
CA ASN A 191 10.87 11.94 12.26
C ASN A 191 10.42 11.50 10.87
N ILE A 192 9.24 11.92 10.43
CA ILE A 192 8.74 11.64 9.08
C ILE A 192 9.59 12.39 8.04
N VAL A 193 9.95 13.65 8.28
CA VAL A 193 10.83 14.42 7.38
C VAL A 193 12.22 13.77 7.27
N ASN A 194 12.80 13.33 8.38
CA ASN A 194 14.07 12.60 8.38
C ASN A 194 13.97 11.32 7.57
N ALA A 195 12.88 10.57 7.74
CA ALA A 195 12.61 9.38 6.93
C ALA A 195 12.48 9.76 5.44
N LEU A 196 11.76 10.82 5.10
CA LEU A 196 11.63 11.30 3.72
C LEU A 196 12.97 11.72 3.13
N ASN A 197 13.94 12.22 3.89
CA ASN A 197 15.24 12.62 3.35
C ASN A 197 16.19 11.45 3.01
N ILE A 198 15.79 10.21 3.26
CA ILE A 198 16.60 9.02 2.95
C ILE A 198 16.44 8.62 1.48
N THR A 199 17.57 8.48 0.78
CA THR A 199 17.62 7.91 -0.57
C THR A 199 17.25 6.42 -0.53
N ARG A 200 16.17 6.05 -1.21
CA ARG A 200 15.65 4.69 -1.28
C ARG A 200 15.96 4.02 -2.61
N ARG A 201 16.11 2.70 -2.61
CA ARG A 201 16.26 1.92 -3.84
C ARG A 201 14.94 1.86 -4.59
N TRP A 202 14.99 2.12 -5.89
CA TRP A 202 13.86 1.90 -6.78
C TRP A 202 13.70 0.40 -7.09
N ASP A 203 13.04 -0.33 -6.20
CA ASP A 203 12.87 -1.79 -6.25
C ASP A 203 11.41 -2.21 -6.44
N ILE A 204 10.74 -1.48 -7.32
CA ILE A 204 9.38 -1.76 -7.78
C ILE A 204 9.38 -2.07 -9.27
N VAL A 205 8.41 -2.90 -9.67
CA VAL A 205 8.07 -3.11 -11.08
C VAL A 205 6.78 -2.33 -11.31
N LEU A 206 6.80 -1.37 -12.24
CA LEU A 206 5.59 -0.65 -12.62
C LEU A 206 4.78 -1.51 -13.59
N THR A 207 3.47 -1.27 -13.61
CA THR A 207 2.49 -2.00 -14.43
C THR A 207 2.32 -1.44 -15.83
N GLU A 208 2.70 -0.17 -16.00
CA GLU A 208 2.55 0.58 -17.24
C GLU A 208 3.81 0.54 -18.11
N ASP A 209 3.75 1.18 -19.27
CA ASP A 209 4.85 1.26 -20.22
C ASP A 209 6.11 1.91 -19.61
N LYS A 210 7.29 1.49 -20.10
CA LYS A 210 8.60 1.97 -19.65
C LYS A 210 8.75 3.48 -19.79
N SER A 211 8.09 4.09 -20.77
CA SER A 211 8.09 5.54 -21.00
C SER A 211 7.56 6.31 -19.78
N LEU A 212 6.58 5.76 -19.06
CA LEU A 212 6.01 6.36 -17.85
C LEU A 212 6.89 6.21 -16.60
N HIS A 213 7.92 5.36 -16.64
CA HIS A 213 8.77 5.12 -15.47
C HIS A 213 9.52 6.37 -15.03
N TYR A 214 10.04 7.15 -16.00
CA TYR A 214 10.78 8.37 -15.69
C TYR A 214 9.84 9.42 -15.07
N ALA A 215 8.71 9.69 -15.72
CA ALA A 215 7.70 10.62 -15.23
C ALA A 215 7.20 10.23 -13.82
N MET A 216 6.94 8.95 -13.59
CA MET A 216 6.52 8.44 -12.29
C MET A 216 7.60 8.67 -11.22
N LYS A 217 8.87 8.44 -11.54
CA LYS A 217 9.97 8.67 -10.60
C LYS A 217 10.10 10.14 -10.22
N GLU A 218 10.03 11.05 -11.20
CA GLU A 218 10.06 12.49 -10.94
C GLU A 218 8.84 12.93 -10.11
N ALA A 219 7.65 12.39 -10.39
CA ALA A 219 6.45 12.68 -9.61
C ALA A 219 6.60 12.25 -8.14
N ILE A 220 7.17 11.07 -7.88
CA ILE A 220 7.44 10.59 -6.51
C ILE A 220 8.47 11.49 -5.81
N ILE A 221 9.55 11.90 -6.50
CA ILE A 221 10.57 12.79 -5.93
C ILE A 221 9.97 14.17 -5.62
N SER A 222 9.18 14.73 -6.53
CA SER A 222 8.48 16.00 -6.32
C SER A 222 7.55 15.91 -5.11
N PHE A 223 6.74 14.85 -5.04
CA PHE A 223 5.86 14.60 -3.91
C PHE A 223 6.63 14.48 -2.59
N GLN A 224 7.74 13.73 -2.57
CA GLN A 224 8.58 13.55 -1.38
C GLN A 224 9.09 14.89 -0.84
N ASN A 225 9.58 15.76 -1.71
CA ASN A 225 10.06 17.09 -1.36
C ASN A 225 8.93 18.01 -0.87
N ASP A 226 7.79 18.00 -1.58
CA ASP A 226 6.61 18.78 -1.21
C ASP A 226 6.06 18.32 0.15
N PHE A 227 6.00 17.00 0.38
CA PHE A 227 5.49 16.43 1.61
C PHE A 227 6.40 16.78 2.79
N ALA A 228 7.71 16.65 2.65
CA ALA A 228 8.67 17.08 3.66
C ALA A 228 8.52 18.59 3.96
N THR A 229 8.43 19.42 2.92
CA THR A 229 8.25 20.87 3.06
C THR A 229 6.96 21.21 3.80
N GLN A 230 5.84 20.59 3.42
CA GLN A 230 4.56 20.82 4.08
C GLN A 230 4.61 20.39 5.55
N LEU A 231 5.20 19.24 5.89
CA LEU A 231 5.33 18.82 7.29
C LEU A 231 6.09 19.82 8.16
N LEU A 232 7.14 20.45 7.62
CA LEU A 232 7.93 21.49 8.31
C LEU A 232 7.16 22.80 8.49
N LEU A 233 6.24 23.13 7.59
CA LEU A 233 5.35 24.30 7.70
C LEU A 233 4.23 24.08 8.73
N THR A 234 4.03 22.85 9.21
CA THR A 234 3.00 22.47 10.19
C THR A 234 1.59 22.96 9.81
N PRO A 235 1.11 22.73 8.58
CA PRO A 235 -0.21 23.16 8.15
C PRO A 235 -1.27 22.47 8.99
N LYS A 236 -2.44 23.10 9.11
CA LYS A 236 -3.59 22.47 9.74
C LYS A 236 -4.01 21.20 8.98
N GLU A 237 -3.96 21.26 7.65
CA GLU A 237 -4.42 20.22 6.75
C GLU A 237 -3.37 19.90 5.68
N LEU A 238 -3.17 18.60 5.45
CA LEU A 238 -2.43 18.06 4.33
C LEU A 238 -3.43 17.67 3.25
N ASP A 239 -3.27 18.23 2.06
CA ASP A 239 -4.08 17.87 0.91
C ASP A 239 -3.18 17.71 -0.31
N PHE A 240 -3.08 16.46 -0.73
CA PHE A 240 -2.36 15.95 -1.89
C PHE A 240 -3.31 15.15 -2.80
N SER A 241 -4.62 15.40 -2.67
CA SER A 241 -5.64 14.78 -3.51
C SER A 241 -5.38 15.08 -4.98
N TYR A 242 -5.87 14.20 -5.86
CA TYR A 242 -5.75 14.42 -7.30
C TYR A 242 -6.48 15.71 -7.74
N GLU A 243 -7.60 16.05 -7.10
CA GLU A 243 -8.31 17.31 -7.32
C GLU A 243 -7.39 18.52 -7.08
N ARG A 244 -6.71 18.57 -5.93
CA ARG A 244 -5.76 19.66 -5.64
C ARG A 244 -4.56 19.65 -6.57
N TYR A 245 -4.08 18.49 -6.98
CA TYR A 245 -3.01 18.37 -7.99
C TYR A 245 -3.44 19.02 -9.31
N ILE A 246 -4.62 18.64 -9.84
CA ILE A 246 -5.17 19.18 -11.09
C ILE A 246 -5.34 20.69 -11.00
N HIS A 247 -5.91 21.21 -9.90
CA HIS A 247 -6.04 22.66 -9.74
C HIS A 247 -4.69 23.41 -9.78
N ARG A 248 -3.65 22.89 -9.11
CA ARG A 248 -2.31 23.51 -9.17
C ARG A 248 -1.73 23.47 -10.59
N GLN A 249 -1.91 22.37 -11.30
CA GLN A 249 -1.40 22.24 -12.66
C GLN A 249 -2.16 23.12 -13.65
N MET A 250 -3.47 23.24 -13.50
CA MET A 250 -4.30 24.17 -14.25
C MET A 250 -3.84 25.61 -14.05
N GLU A 251 -3.61 26.04 -12.81
CA GLU A 251 -3.08 27.36 -12.49
C GLU A 251 -1.70 27.59 -13.14
N ALA A 252 -0.78 26.63 -12.99
CA ALA A 252 0.56 26.72 -13.55
C ALA A 252 0.59 26.80 -15.09
N ASN A 253 -0.36 26.14 -15.75
CA ASN A 253 -0.49 26.10 -17.20
C ASN A 253 -1.52 27.11 -17.75
N SER A 254 -2.04 28.00 -16.90
CA SER A 254 -3.08 28.99 -17.27
C SER A 254 -4.31 28.37 -17.95
N CYS A 255 -4.73 27.19 -17.48
CA CYS A 255 -5.88 26.45 -18.00
C CYS A 255 -7.11 26.67 -17.12
N GLU A 256 -8.22 27.15 -17.70
CA GLU A 256 -9.43 27.49 -16.95
C GLU A 256 -10.36 26.29 -16.71
N ARG A 257 -10.27 25.25 -17.54
CA ARG A 257 -11.11 24.04 -17.47
C ARG A 257 -10.29 22.79 -17.28
N VAL A 258 -10.80 21.87 -16.46
CA VAL A 258 -10.16 20.57 -16.20
C VAL A 258 -10.05 19.75 -17.48
N GLU A 259 -11.11 19.72 -18.31
CA GLU A 259 -11.11 18.93 -19.54
C GLU A 259 -10.05 19.40 -20.53
N ASP A 260 -9.82 20.71 -20.61
CA ASP A 260 -8.81 21.31 -21.47
C ASP A 260 -7.40 20.95 -20.96
N TYR A 261 -7.20 20.92 -19.63
CA TYR A 261 -5.94 20.50 -19.06
C TYR A 261 -5.67 19.01 -19.31
N LEU A 262 -6.66 18.15 -19.06
CA LEU A 262 -6.50 16.70 -19.25
C LEU A 262 -6.23 16.36 -20.71
N SER A 263 -7.00 16.92 -21.65
CA SER A 263 -6.85 16.63 -23.08
C SER A 263 -5.65 17.32 -23.75
N PHE A 264 -5.23 18.48 -23.26
CA PHE A 264 -4.11 19.20 -23.86
C PHE A 264 -2.77 18.92 -23.18
N PHE A 265 -2.73 18.68 -21.86
CA PHE A 265 -1.48 18.47 -21.15
C PHE A 265 -1.30 17.02 -20.73
N GLU A 266 -2.25 16.39 -20.03
CA GLU A 266 -2.06 14.99 -19.65
C GLU A 266 -2.05 14.05 -20.86
N GLU A 267 -2.97 14.21 -21.83
CA GLU A 267 -2.98 13.40 -23.05
C GLU A 267 -1.81 13.72 -24.01
N ASN A 268 -1.31 14.97 -24.07
CA ASN A 268 -0.17 15.31 -24.94
C ASN A 268 1.22 15.15 -24.29
N ILE A 269 1.34 15.07 -22.96
CA ILE A 269 2.61 14.63 -22.31
C ILE A 269 3.01 13.26 -22.87
N PHE A 270 2.04 12.41 -23.21
CA PHE A 270 2.29 11.14 -23.90
C PHE A 270 2.76 11.31 -25.36
N LEU A 271 2.16 12.23 -26.13
CA LEU A 271 2.53 12.49 -27.53
C LEU A 271 3.90 13.18 -27.69
N GLU A 272 4.24 14.13 -26.82
CA GLU A 272 5.55 14.81 -26.89
C GLU A 272 6.71 13.86 -26.54
N MET A 273 6.45 12.83 -25.73
CA MET A 273 7.41 11.78 -25.40
C MET A 273 7.57 10.76 -26.55
N GLU A 274 6.50 10.43 -27.27
CA GLU A 274 6.53 9.54 -28.45
C GLU A 274 7.34 10.14 -29.62
N ILE A 275 7.38 11.48 -29.71
CA ILE A 275 8.14 12.22 -30.73
C ILE A 275 9.64 12.32 -30.37
N ARG A 276 10.01 12.27 -29.08
CA ARG A 276 11.42 12.37 -28.63
C ARG A 276 12.17 11.03 -28.63
N GLU A 277 11.46 9.92 -28.79
CA GLU A 277 12.04 8.57 -28.89
C GLU A 277 12.02 7.97 -30.32
N ASN A 278 11.61 8.77 -31.32
CA ASN A 278 11.82 8.51 -32.76
C ASN A 278 12.88 9.44 -33.35
#